data_AF-A0A955PZ24-F1
#
_entry.id   AF-A0A955PZ24-F1
#
_cell.length_a   1.000
_cell.length_b   1.000
_cell.length_c   1.000
_cell.angle_alpha   90.00
_cell.angle_beta   90.00
_cell.angle_gamma   90.00
#
_symmetry.space_group_name_H-M   'P 1'
#
loop_
_entity.id
_entity.type
_entity.pdbx_description
1 polymer ?
#
loop_
_entity_poly.entity_id
_entity_poly.type
_entity_poly.pdbx_seq_one_letter_code
_entity_poly.pdbx_strand_id
1 'polypeptide(L)' 'MKITPLDIQHKVFDTQWRGYHKTQVDQFLEEIAESVEELTKDNLVLKEKLSG' A
#
# COMPACT_ATOMS: atom_id res chain seq x y z
N MET A 1 0.01 5.82 -12.87
CA MET A 1 0.75 4.63 -12.37
C MET A 1 -0.10 3.99 -11.29
N LYS A 2 -0.27 2.67 -11.32
CA LYS A 2 -0.89 1.97 -10.19
C LYS A 2 0.23 1.64 -9.21
N ILE A 3 0.11 2.11 -7.98
CA ILE A 3 1.00 1.76 -6.89
C ILE A 3 0.60 0.34 -6.45
N THR A 4 1.56 -0.58 -6.38
CA THR A 4 1.32 -1.94 -5.86
C THR A 4 1.56 -1.98 -4.34
N PRO A 5 1.00 -2.95 -3.60
CA PRO A 5 1.33 -3.15 -2.18
C PRO A 5 2.84 -3.22 -1.93
N LEU A 6 3.58 -3.89 -2.82
CA LEU A 6 5.03 -4.04 -2.74
C LEU A 6 5.76 -2.69 -2.92
N ASP A 7 5.25 -1.81 -3.78
CA ASP A 7 5.80 -0.46 -3.94
C ASP A 7 5.64 0.38 -2.68
N ILE A 8 4.57 0.14 -1.90
CA ILE A 8 4.29 0.84 -0.64
C ILE A 8 5.23 0.34 0.46
N GLN A 9 5.37 -0.99 0.60
CA GLN A 9 6.26 -1.62 1.59
C GLN A 9 7.73 -1.25 1.36
N HIS A 10 8.17 -1.15 0.11
CA HIS A 10 9.56 -0.83 -0.22
C HIS A 10 9.82 0.67 -0.40
N LYS A 11 8.84 1.53 -0.11
CA LYS A 11 8.99 2.97 -0.28
C LYS A 11 9.95 3.52 0.77
N VAL A 12 11.07 4.07 0.31
CA VAL A 12 12.01 4.82 1.15
C VAL A 12 11.82 6.32 0.92
N PHE A 13 11.83 7.08 2.02
CA PHE A 13 11.78 8.54 2.02
C PHE A 13 13.09 9.11 2.56
N ASP A 14 13.55 10.21 1.96
CA ASP A 14 14.68 10.97 2.48
C ASP A 14 14.33 11.63 3.81
N THR A 15 15.30 11.67 4.72
CA THR A 15 15.14 12.33 6.02
C THR A 15 15.56 13.80 5.95
N GLN A 16 14.85 14.66 6.68
CA GLN A 16 15.13 16.09 6.79
C GLN A 16 15.13 16.50 8.27
N TRP A 17 15.74 17.65 8.62
CA TRP A 17 15.81 18.13 10.02
C TRP A 17 14.45 18.27 10.70
N ARG A 18 13.40 18.56 9.92
CA ARG A 18 12.01 18.50 10.36
C ARG A 18 11.24 17.57 9.44
N GLY A 19 10.51 16.64 10.03
CA GLY A 19 9.71 15.66 9.29
C GLY A 19 8.90 14.79 10.24
N TYR A 20 8.10 13.91 9.67
CA TYR A 20 7.34 12.93 10.43
C TYR A 20 8.26 11.89 11.09
N HIS A 21 7.78 11.31 12.18
CA HIS A 21 8.52 10.25 12.87
C HIS A 21 8.57 9.01 11.98
N LYS A 22 9.78 8.60 11.59
CA LYS A 22 10.00 7.49 10.65
C LYS A 22 9.17 6.26 11.00
N THR A 23 9.21 5.79 12.25
CA THR A 23 8.46 4.61 12.68
C THR A 23 6.95 4.74 12.52
N GLN A 24 6.38 5.93 12.72
CA GLN A 24 4.94 6.14 12.56
C GLN A 24 4.54 6.13 11.08
N VAL A 25 5.40 6.70 10.23
CA VAL A 25 5.21 6.64 8.78
C VAL A 25 5.33 5.21 8.29
N ASP A 26 6.34 4.47 8.73
CA ASP A 26 6.56 3.07 8.35
C ASP A 26 5.36 2.19 8.74
N GLN A 27 4.86 2.32 9.98
CA GLN A 27 3.65 1.61 10.44
C GLN A 27 2.43 1.93 9.58
N PHE A 28 2.21 3.21 9.27
CA PHE A 28 1.07 3.61 8.45
C PHE A 28 1.18 3.08 7.01
N LEU A 29 2.38 3.03 6.44
CA LEU A 29 2.60 2.46 5.11
C LEU A 29 2.34 0.95 5.09
N GLU A 30 2.63 0.24 6.17
CA GLU A 30 2.31 -1.19 6.30
C GLU A 30 0.79 -1.41 6.31
N GLU A 31 0.04 -0.64 7.10
CA GLU A 31 -1.44 -0.68 7.10
C GLU A 31 -2.03 -0.36 5.71
N ILE A 32 -1.47 0.62 5.00
CA ILE A 32 -1.89 0.93 3.64
C ILE A 32 -1.58 -0.23 2.68
N ALA A 33 -0.40 -0.83 2.77
CA ALA A 33 -0.02 -1.93 1.89
C ALA A 33 -0.97 -3.12 2.03
N GLU A 34 -1.28 -3.51 3.28
CA GLU A 34 -2.26 -4.56 3.58
C GLU A 34 -3.64 -4.22 2.99
N SER A 35 -4.12 -3.00 3.21
CA SER A 35 -5.41 -2.54 2.68
C SER A 35 -5.46 -2.58 1.15
N VAL A 36 -4.38 -2.19 0.47
CA VAL A 36 -4.31 -2.24 -1.01
C VAL A 36 -4.25 -3.68 -1.51
N GLU A 37 -3.59 -4.58 -0.78
CA GLU A 37 -3.56 -6.00 -1.12
C GLU A 37 -4.96 -6.62 -1.04
N GLU A 38 -5.70 -6.36 0.04
CA GLU A 38 -7.08 -6.81 0.22
C GLU A 38 -7.98 -6.28 -0.89
N LEU A 39 -7.95 -4.97 -1.15
CA LEU A 39 -8.73 -4.35 -2.24
C LEU A 39 -8.39 -4.94 -3.61
N THR A 40 -7.12 -5.29 -3.84
CA THR A 40 -6.70 -5.91 -5.09
C THR A 40 -7.27 -7.32 -5.24
N LYS A 41 -7.23 -8.14 -4.17
CA LYS A 41 -7.83 -9.48 -4.14
C LYS A 41 -9.33 -9.42 -4.36
N ASP A 42 -10.03 -8.55 -3.66
CA ASP A 42 -11.48 -8.36 -3.79
C ASP A 42 -11.86 -7.92 -5.21
N ASN A 43 -11.08 -7.01 -5.80
CA ASN A 43 -11.33 -6.55 -7.16
C ASN A 43 -11.16 -7.68 -8.20
N LEU A 44 -10.19 -8.58 -7.99
CA LEU A 44 -10.01 -9.76 -8.85
C LEU A 44 -11.22 -10.70 -8.75
N VAL A 45 -11.63 -11.04 -7.53
CA VAL A 45 -12.81 -11.90 -7.28
C VAL A 45 -14.08 -11.30 -7.89
N LEU A 46 -14.29 -10.00 -7.74
CA LEU A 46 -15.44 -9.31 -8.33
C LEU A 46 -15.41 -9.31 -9.86
N LYS A 47 -14.24 -9.15 -10.47
CA LYS A 47 -14.08 -9.22 -11.93
C LYS A 47 -14.38 -10.61 -12.47
N GLU A 48 -13.88 -11.66 -11.81
CA GLU A 48 -14.17 -13.04 -12.17
C GLU A 48 -15.68 -13.30 -12.17
N LYS A 49 -16.39 -12.85 -11.13
CA LYS A 49 -17.86 -12.93 -11.02
C LYS A 49 -18.63 -12.16 -12.08
N LEU A 50 -18.05 -11.09 -12.64
CA LEU A 50 -18.68 -10.30 -13.71
C LEU A 50 -18.39 -10.87 -15.11
N SER A 51 -17.29 -11.63 -15.25
CA SER A 51 -16.85 -12.22 -16.52
C SER A 51 -17.33 -13.65 -16.75
N GLY A 52 -17.81 -14.33 -15.70
CA GLY A 52 -18.46 -15.65 -15.75
C GLY A 52 -19.96 -15.54 -15.64
#